data_AF-A0AAQ4D3W5-F1
#
_entry.id   AF-A0AAQ4D3W5-F1
#
_cell.length_a   1.000
_cell.length_b   1.000
_cell.length_c   1.000
_cell.angle_alpha   90.00
_cell.angle_beta   90.00
_cell.angle_gamma   90.00
#
_symmetry.space_group_name_H-M   'P 1'
#
loop_
_entity.id
_entity.type
_entity.pdbx_description
1 polymer ?
#
loop_
_entity_poly.entity_id
_entity_poly.type
_entity_poly.pdbx_seq_one_letter_code
_entity_poly.pdbx_strand_id
1 'polypeptide(L)'
;MVTGAEQPSGEEYVRGTSELLADSDTLKQLKIYAGEKKSQFGNPDIVFLLSGRDVITESKGKWDKNGLGVGYVSGVCSEYFVALGEDKPGLYTGMITLTHELAHVLGAVHDGEGPYSQVSGHPGAKACPWDDGFVMSYVNKDARHQIFSPCSVRQIEYVLGRKGQQCWDVASGGYNMSTQYPGNKDIIDAICKTVYPDKQVESEMVRHPLFTATQKNRI
;
A
#
# COMPACT_ATOMS: atom_id res chain seq x y z
N MET A 1 1.47 -3.93 -11.15
CA MET A 1 0.42 -3.95 -12.19
C MET A 1 -0.79 -4.65 -11.60
N VAL A 2 -1.99 -4.08 -11.67
CA VAL A 2 -3.20 -4.72 -11.11
C VAL A 2 -3.72 -5.74 -12.12
N THR A 3 -3.85 -6.99 -11.69
CA THR A 3 -4.20 -8.15 -12.53
C THR A 3 -5.62 -8.64 -12.28
N GLY A 4 -6.36 -8.00 -11.37
CA GLY A 4 -7.76 -8.29 -11.07
C GLY A 4 -8.27 -7.46 -9.90
N ALA A 5 -9.59 -7.43 -9.74
CA ALA A 5 -10.27 -6.87 -8.57
C ALA A 5 -11.50 -7.74 -8.27
N GLU A 6 -11.76 -7.99 -6.99
CA GLU A 6 -12.95 -8.70 -6.52
C GLU A 6 -13.73 -7.78 -5.59
N GLN A 7 -15.05 -7.74 -5.76
CA GLN A 7 -15.97 -7.26 -4.75
C GLN A 7 -16.77 -8.47 -4.25
N PRO A 8 -16.38 -9.07 -3.11
CA PRO A 8 -16.98 -10.33 -2.70
C PRO A 8 -18.39 -10.11 -2.17
N SER A 9 -19.26 -11.12 -2.35
CA SER A 9 -20.63 -11.10 -1.82
C SER A 9 -20.70 -11.29 -0.29
N GLY A 10 -19.60 -11.68 0.34
CA GLY A 10 -19.45 -11.85 1.79
C GLY A 10 -18.02 -11.55 2.25
N GLU A 11 -17.89 -11.09 3.48
CA GLU A 11 -16.62 -10.58 4.05
C GLU A 11 -16.13 -11.49 5.18
N GLU A 12 -16.08 -12.79 4.93
CA GLU A 12 -15.71 -13.83 5.92
C GLU A 12 -14.29 -13.67 6.50
N TYR A 13 -13.42 -12.94 5.81
CA TYR A 13 -12.08 -12.57 6.29
C TYR A 13 -12.06 -11.35 7.21
N VAL A 14 -13.14 -10.55 7.28
CA VAL A 14 -13.17 -9.34 8.10
C VAL A 14 -13.36 -9.70 9.57
N ARG A 15 -12.59 -9.04 10.44
CA ARG A 15 -12.80 -9.03 11.89
C ARG A 15 -13.00 -7.58 12.32
N GLY A 16 -14.12 -7.28 12.95
CA GLY A 16 -14.49 -5.89 13.30
C GLY A 16 -16.00 -5.66 13.31
N THR A 17 -16.42 -4.44 12.99
CA THR A 17 -17.82 -4.01 12.94
C THR A 17 -18.16 -3.48 11.55
N SER A 18 -19.35 -2.88 11.37
CA SER A 18 -19.66 -2.18 10.12
C SER A 18 -18.69 -1.03 9.83
N GLU A 19 -18.17 -0.38 10.89
CA GLU A 19 -17.32 0.81 10.81
C GLU A 19 -15.84 0.54 11.02
N LEU A 20 -15.49 -0.60 11.65
CA LEU A 20 -14.14 -0.87 12.15
C LEU A 20 -13.56 -2.14 11.53
N LEU A 21 -12.28 -2.11 11.20
CA LEU A 21 -11.51 -3.26 10.71
C LEU A 21 -10.32 -3.54 11.63
N ALA A 22 -10.36 -4.65 12.39
CA ALA A 22 -9.24 -5.08 13.22
C ALA A 22 -8.09 -5.57 12.35
N ASP A 23 -6.95 -4.89 12.38
CA ASP A 23 -5.85 -5.04 11.43
C ASP A 23 -5.29 -6.47 11.35
N SER A 24 -4.60 -6.93 12.40
CA SER A 24 -3.80 -8.15 12.46
C SER A 24 -4.68 -9.39 12.37
N ASP A 25 -5.87 -9.33 12.93
CA ASP A 25 -6.81 -10.45 12.90
C ASP A 25 -7.52 -10.57 11.55
N THR A 26 -7.88 -9.44 10.92
CA THR A 26 -8.36 -9.46 9.52
C THR A 26 -7.24 -9.94 8.59
N LEU A 27 -6.00 -9.48 8.76
CA LEU A 27 -4.87 -9.89 7.92
C LEU A 27 -4.63 -11.40 7.96
N LYS A 28 -4.70 -12.02 9.16
CA LYS A 28 -4.57 -13.48 9.32
C LYS A 28 -5.66 -14.23 8.54
N GLN A 29 -6.90 -13.75 8.58
CA GLN A 29 -8.03 -14.39 7.91
C GLN A 29 -8.01 -14.14 6.40
N LEU A 30 -7.64 -12.94 5.98
CA LEU A 30 -7.40 -12.60 4.58
C LEU A 30 -6.33 -13.50 3.96
N LYS A 31 -5.27 -13.82 4.71
CA LYS A 31 -4.24 -14.78 4.29
C LYS A 31 -4.85 -16.14 3.91
N ILE A 32 -5.73 -16.66 4.77
CA ILE A 32 -6.39 -17.95 4.55
C ILE A 32 -7.29 -17.87 3.32
N TYR A 33 -8.17 -16.87 3.29
CA TYR A 33 -9.11 -16.64 2.18
C TYR A 33 -8.40 -16.49 0.82
N ALA A 34 -7.39 -15.62 0.76
CA ALA A 34 -6.61 -15.40 -0.46
C ALA A 34 -5.83 -16.65 -0.88
N GLY A 35 -5.34 -17.44 0.09
CA GLY A 35 -4.70 -18.73 -0.17
C GLY A 35 -5.64 -19.74 -0.82
N GLU A 36 -6.85 -19.89 -0.30
CA GLU A 36 -7.88 -20.79 -0.84
C GLU A 36 -8.36 -20.35 -2.23
N LYS A 37 -8.43 -19.03 -2.48
CA LYS A 37 -8.83 -18.45 -3.76
C LYS A 37 -7.69 -18.18 -4.73
N LYS A 38 -6.44 -18.52 -4.41
CA LYS A 38 -5.26 -18.09 -5.18
C LYS A 38 -5.36 -18.40 -6.67
N SER A 39 -5.82 -19.60 -7.04
CA SER A 39 -6.02 -19.99 -8.44
C SER A 39 -7.16 -19.23 -9.11
N GLN A 40 -8.26 -18.95 -8.40
CA GLN A 40 -9.39 -18.18 -8.89
C GLN A 40 -9.01 -16.71 -9.16
N PHE A 41 -8.06 -16.18 -8.38
CA PHE A 41 -7.47 -14.86 -8.59
C PHE A 41 -6.41 -14.81 -9.70
N GLY A 42 -6.16 -15.92 -10.40
CA GLY A 42 -5.14 -15.99 -11.44
C GLY A 42 -3.71 -16.09 -10.90
N ASN A 43 -3.53 -16.61 -9.69
CA ASN A 43 -2.25 -16.79 -9.00
C ASN A 43 -1.45 -15.48 -8.81
N PRO A 44 -2.01 -14.46 -8.15
CA PRO A 44 -1.31 -13.19 -7.94
C PRO A 44 -0.13 -13.33 -6.98
N ASP A 45 0.85 -12.43 -7.13
CA ASP A 45 2.01 -12.34 -6.25
C ASP A 45 1.68 -11.71 -4.90
N ILE A 46 0.66 -10.83 -4.88
CA ILE A 46 0.16 -10.09 -3.72
C ILE A 46 -1.36 -9.88 -3.87
N VAL A 47 -2.11 -10.02 -2.78
CA VAL A 47 -3.51 -9.61 -2.65
C VAL A 47 -3.62 -8.47 -1.65
N PHE A 48 -4.33 -7.41 -2.00
CA PHE A 48 -4.53 -6.25 -1.13
C PHE A 48 -6.02 -6.04 -0.87
N LEU A 49 -6.39 -5.90 0.40
CA LEU A 49 -7.74 -5.50 0.81
C LEU A 49 -7.80 -3.98 1.02
N LEU A 50 -8.47 -3.27 0.13
CA LEU A 50 -8.86 -1.88 0.35
C LEU A 50 -10.21 -1.84 1.07
N SER A 51 -10.29 -1.09 2.17
CA SER A 51 -11.49 -1.01 3.01
C SER A 51 -11.90 0.44 3.24
N GLY A 52 -13.21 0.70 3.26
CA GLY A 52 -13.77 1.99 3.70
C GLY A 52 -13.96 2.12 5.21
N ARG A 53 -13.69 1.04 5.97
CA ARG A 53 -13.75 1.01 7.43
C ARG A 53 -12.49 1.60 8.05
N ASP A 54 -12.62 2.22 9.23
CA ASP A 54 -11.48 2.66 10.04
C ASP A 54 -10.66 1.43 10.44
N VAL A 55 -9.41 1.35 10.00
CA VAL A 55 -8.51 0.28 10.42
C VAL A 55 -8.03 0.57 11.84
N ILE A 56 -8.02 -0.46 12.68
CA ILE A 56 -7.65 -0.34 14.10
C ILE A 56 -6.66 -1.41 14.49
N THR A 57 -5.63 -0.99 15.23
CA THR A 57 -4.63 -1.87 15.83
C THR A 57 -5.01 -2.15 17.27
N GLU A 58 -5.18 -3.42 17.62
CA GLU A 58 -5.34 -3.79 19.02
C GLU A 58 -3.97 -3.86 19.71
N SER A 59 -3.75 -3.02 20.71
CA SER A 59 -2.57 -3.08 21.58
C SER A 59 -3.00 -3.19 23.03
N LYS A 60 -2.76 -4.36 23.64
CA LYS A 60 -3.03 -4.65 25.06
C LYS A 60 -4.48 -4.35 25.50
N GLY A 61 -5.47 -4.74 24.68
CA GLY A 61 -6.89 -4.52 24.95
C GLY A 61 -7.38 -3.09 24.71
N LYS A 62 -6.56 -2.24 24.09
CA LYS A 62 -6.95 -0.90 23.61
C LYS A 62 -6.86 -0.85 22.09
N TRP A 63 -7.86 -0.25 21.48
CA TRP A 63 -7.90 0.00 20.04
C TRP A 63 -7.20 1.33 19.74
N ASP A 64 -6.19 1.29 18.88
CA ASP A 64 -5.54 2.47 18.32
C ASP A 64 -6.01 2.66 16.87
N LYS A 65 -6.49 3.87 16.54
CA LYS A 65 -6.93 4.26 15.20
C LYS A 65 -5.78 4.73 14.29
N ASN A 66 -4.54 4.70 14.78
CA ASN A 66 -3.38 5.08 13.96
C ASN A 66 -2.95 4.00 12.96
N GLY A 67 -3.46 2.77 13.08
CA GLY A 67 -3.17 1.70 12.13
C GLY A 67 -3.96 1.89 10.86
N LEU A 68 -3.47 2.69 9.92
CA LEU A 68 -4.15 2.91 8.62
C LEU A 68 -4.11 1.66 7.72
N GLY A 69 -3.19 0.73 7.99
CA GLY A 69 -3.00 -0.50 7.23
C GLY A 69 -2.08 -1.48 7.95
N VAL A 70 -1.94 -2.68 7.37
CA VAL A 70 -0.98 -3.69 7.81
C VAL A 70 -0.66 -4.67 6.68
N GLY A 71 0.61 -5.07 6.57
CA GLY A 71 1.09 -6.08 5.64
C GLY A 71 2.13 -7.01 6.25
N TYR A 72 2.21 -8.24 5.75
CA TYR A 72 3.29 -9.16 6.15
C TYR A 72 4.60 -8.76 5.50
N VAL A 73 5.67 -8.59 6.28
CA VAL A 73 6.99 -8.29 5.74
C VAL A 73 7.54 -9.47 4.91
N SER A 74 8.04 -9.20 3.71
CA SER A 74 8.63 -10.20 2.80
C SER A 74 7.65 -11.32 2.35
N GLY A 75 6.36 -11.01 2.35
CA GLY A 75 5.27 -11.94 1.99
C GLY A 75 5.13 -12.26 0.50
N VAL A 76 5.74 -11.47 -0.39
CA VAL A 76 5.63 -11.65 -1.85
C VAL A 76 5.99 -13.09 -2.27
N CYS A 77 5.20 -13.67 -3.18
CA CYS A 77 5.36 -15.04 -3.68
C CYS A 77 5.49 -16.10 -2.57
N SER A 78 4.72 -15.97 -1.49
CA SER A 78 4.63 -16.97 -0.42
C SER A 78 3.18 -17.18 0.00
N GLU A 79 2.93 -17.84 1.12
CA GLU A 79 1.60 -17.88 1.75
C GLU A 79 1.23 -16.58 2.47
N TYR A 80 2.18 -15.69 2.75
CA TYR A 80 1.97 -14.41 3.45
C TYR A 80 1.78 -13.23 2.50
N PHE A 81 1.28 -13.48 1.30
CA PHE A 81 1.19 -12.53 0.18
C PHE A 81 0.03 -11.54 0.30
N VAL A 82 -0.29 -11.09 1.51
CA VAL A 82 -1.45 -10.23 1.77
C VAL A 82 -1.09 -8.97 2.55
N ALA A 83 -1.82 -7.91 2.26
CA ALA A 83 -1.84 -6.64 2.99
C ALA A 83 -3.26 -6.04 2.97
N LEU A 84 -3.52 -5.09 3.86
CA LEU A 84 -4.77 -4.34 3.90
C LEU A 84 -4.54 -2.88 4.29
N GLY A 85 -5.47 -2.01 3.92
CA GLY A 85 -5.44 -0.61 4.31
C GLY A 85 -6.77 0.09 4.09
N GLU A 86 -6.95 1.21 4.79
CA GLU A 86 -8.11 2.08 4.62
C GLU A 86 -7.98 2.98 3.38
N ASP A 87 -9.10 3.23 2.72
CA ASP A 87 -9.27 4.26 1.70
C ASP A 87 -10.62 4.92 1.86
N LYS A 88 -10.68 6.23 1.58
CA LYS A 88 -11.95 6.96 1.50
C LYS A 88 -12.32 7.06 0.02
N PRO A 89 -13.41 6.42 -0.42
CA PRO A 89 -13.80 6.39 -1.83
C PRO A 89 -13.84 7.78 -2.46
N GLY A 90 -13.19 7.93 -3.61
CA GLY A 90 -13.13 9.18 -4.36
C GLY A 90 -12.11 10.20 -3.85
N LEU A 91 -11.48 9.97 -2.69
CA LEU A 91 -10.47 10.89 -2.13
C LEU A 91 -9.02 10.41 -2.32
N TYR A 92 -8.82 9.16 -2.74
CA TYR A 92 -7.49 8.54 -2.92
C TYR A 92 -6.60 8.60 -1.68
N THR A 93 -7.20 8.68 -0.48
CA THR A 93 -6.44 8.83 0.78
C THR A 93 -5.62 7.60 1.11
N GLY A 94 -6.02 6.42 0.64
CA GLY A 94 -5.35 5.16 0.88
C GLY A 94 -4.13 4.90 0.00
N MET A 95 -3.76 5.78 -0.94
CA MET A 95 -2.67 5.50 -1.89
C MET A 95 -1.29 5.39 -1.22
N ILE A 96 -1.02 6.22 -0.21
CA ILE A 96 0.22 6.14 0.56
C ILE A 96 0.23 4.91 1.44
N THR A 97 -0.86 4.62 2.14
CA THR A 97 -1.04 3.40 2.92
C THR A 97 -0.83 2.16 2.06
N LEU A 98 -1.49 2.07 0.91
CA LEU A 98 -1.32 0.97 -0.05
C LEU A 98 0.15 0.81 -0.45
N THR A 99 0.82 1.91 -0.79
CA THR A 99 2.23 1.89 -1.19
C THR A 99 3.13 1.40 -0.05
N HIS A 100 2.87 1.87 1.17
CA HIS A 100 3.59 1.49 2.39
C HIS A 100 3.44 0.00 2.69
N GLU A 101 2.21 -0.49 2.73
CA GLU A 101 1.96 -1.89 3.08
C GLU A 101 2.40 -2.86 1.97
N LEU A 102 2.29 -2.47 0.69
CA LEU A 102 2.89 -3.26 -0.40
C LEU A 102 4.41 -3.33 -0.28
N ALA A 103 5.06 -2.24 0.15
CA ALA A 103 6.50 -2.26 0.37
C ALA A 103 6.91 -3.19 1.52
N HIS A 104 6.10 -3.31 2.58
CA HIS A 104 6.26 -4.38 3.56
C HIS A 104 6.20 -5.76 2.90
N VAL A 105 5.16 -6.06 2.12
CA VAL A 105 5.03 -7.34 1.42
C VAL A 105 6.22 -7.63 0.51
N LEU A 106 6.76 -6.61 -0.15
CA LEU A 106 7.95 -6.70 -0.99
C LEU A 106 9.26 -6.82 -0.21
N GLY A 107 9.27 -6.57 1.09
CA GLY A 107 10.41 -6.83 1.98
C GLY A 107 10.95 -5.62 2.74
N ALA A 108 10.43 -4.41 2.56
CA ALA A 108 10.89 -3.27 3.34
C ALA A 108 10.42 -3.38 4.81
N VAL A 109 11.31 -3.10 5.77
CA VAL A 109 10.90 -2.68 7.11
C VAL A 109 10.80 -1.15 7.16
N HIS A 110 10.33 -0.59 8.26
CA HIS A 110 10.32 0.87 8.41
C HIS A 110 11.72 1.46 8.34
N ASP A 111 11.82 2.72 7.89
CA ASP A 111 13.08 3.44 7.93
C ASP A 111 13.58 3.60 9.38
N GLY A 112 14.87 3.33 9.61
CA GLY A 112 15.49 3.33 10.93
C GLY A 112 15.49 1.96 11.63
N GLU A 113 14.70 0.99 11.15
CA GLU A 113 14.63 -0.34 11.74
C GLU A 113 15.82 -1.26 11.34
N GLY A 114 16.04 -2.28 12.16
CA GLY A 114 17.05 -3.31 11.91
C GLY A 114 16.63 -4.35 10.85
N PRO A 115 17.52 -5.32 10.55
CA PRO A 115 17.18 -6.48 9.73
C PRO A 115 15.93 -7.22 10.20
N TYR A 116 15.09 -7.66 9.26
CA TYR A 116 13.96 -8.54 9.55
C TYR A 116 14.45 -9.96 9.82
N SER A 117 14.22 -10.47 11.03
CA SER A 117 14.84 -11.71 11.53
C SER A 117 14.41 -12.98 10.77
N GLN A 118 13.24 -12.97 10.14
CA GLN A 118 12.77 -14.11 9.34
C GLN A 118 13.44 -14.20 7.96
N VAL A 119 14.15 -13.15 7.53
CA VAL A 119 14.90 -13.14 6.28
C VAL A 119 16.39 -13.11 6.60
N SER A 120 17.05 -14.26 6.44
CA SER A 120 18.50 -14.37 6.64
C SER A 120 19.22 -13.32 5.80
N GLY A 121 20.14 -12.54 6.40
CA GLY A 121 20.92 -11.52 5.68
C GLY A 121 20.14 -10.28 5.25
N HIS A 122 18.92 -10.06 5.76
CA HIS A 122 18.12 -8.88 5.46
C HIS A 122 18.92 -7.58 5.71
N PRO A 123 18.94 -6.62 4.77
CA PRO A 123 19.73 -5.41 4.93
C PRO A 123 19.27 -4.51 6.09
N GLY A 124 17.96 -4.49 6.37
CA GLY A 124 17.35 -3.52 7.29
C GLY A 124 17.43 -2.08 6.75
N ALA A 125 17.06 -1.11 7.60
CA ALA A 125 16.95 0.29 7.22
C ALA A 125 17.61 1.28 8.19
N LYS A 126 18.48 0.83 9.10
CA LYS A 126 19.20 1.69 10.06
C LYS A 126 19.95 2.88 9.45
N ALA A 127 20.35 2.77 8.17
CA ALA A 127 21.06 3.83 7.46
C ALA A 127 20.14 4.94 6.92
N CYS A 128 18.82 4.75 6.94
CA CYS A 128 17.82 5.71 6.52
C CYS A 128 17.02 6.14 7.75
N PRO A 129 17.23 7.35 8.30
CA PRO A 129 16.51 7.82 9.48
C PRO A 129 14.99 7.88 9.27
N TRP A 130 14.23 7.45 10.27
CA TRP A 130 12.76 7.59 10.31
C TRP A 130 12.29 9.02 10.01
N ASP A 131 13.02 10.01 10.54
CA ASP A 131 12.69 11.43 10.40
C ASP A 131 12.97 12.02 9.01
N ASP A 132 13.61 11.28 8.11
CA ASP A 132 13.73 11.73 6.71
C ASP A 132 12.38 11.72 5.99
N GLY A 133 11.39 11.01 6.53
CA GLY A 133 10.00 11.11 6.09
C GLY A 133 9.73 10.52 4.70
N PHE A 134 10.52 9.53 4.28
CA PHE A 134 10.19 8.70 3.12
C PHE A 134 8.93 7.87 3.37
N VAL A 135 8.39 7.22 2.33
CA VAL A 135 7.10 6.51 2.41
C VAL A 135 7.05 5.42 3.50
N MET A 136 8.18 4.82 3.90
CA MET A 136 8.25 3.82 4.99
C MET A 136 8.37 4.44 6.39
N SER A 137 7.98 5.71 6.54
CA SER A 137 7.85 6.45 7.80
C SER A 137 6.49 7.16 7.84
N TYR A 138 5.91 7.32 9.03
CA TYR A 138 4.68 8.11 9.20
C TYR A 138 4.92 9.63 9.20
N VAL A 139 6.18 10.05 9.09
CA VAL A 139 6.55 11.46 9.09
C VAL A 139 6.37 12.05 7.69
N ASN A 140 5.29 12.79 7.49
CA ASN A 140 5.07 13.53 6.25
C ASN A 140 5.59 14.98 6.38
N LYS A 141 6.78 15.24 5.85
CA LYS A 141 7.44 16.57 5.87
C LYS A 141 7.43 17.26 4.52
N ASP A 142 7.66 16.50 3.46
CA ASP A 142 7.84 16.99 2.11
C ASP A 142 7.60 15.88 1.07
N ALA A 143 7.92 16.16 -0.19
CA ALA A 143 7.75 15.24 -1.31
C ALA A 143 8.46 13.88 -1.15
N ARG A 144 9.43 13.74 -0.23
CA ARG A 144 10.06 12.44 0.07
C ARG A 144 9.04 11.40 0.53
N HIS A 145 7.95 11.81 1.16
CA HIS A 145 6.90 10.90 1.61
C HIS A 145 6.17 10.19 0.45
N GLN A 146 6.39 10.62 -0.79
CA GLN A 146 5.86 10.01 -2.02
C GLN A 146 6.83 9.02 -2.68
N ILE A 147 8.02 8.80 -2.12
CA ILE A 147 9.06 7.94 -2.68
C ILE A 147 9.69 7.02 -1.62
N PHE A 148 10.30 5.94 -2.10
CA PHE A 148 11.06 5.02 -1.25
C PHE A 148 12.44 5.59 -0.89
N SER A 149 12.90 5.29 0.34
CA SER A 149 14.27 5.54 0.73
C SER A 149 15.21 4.57 -0.01
N PRO A 150 16.52 4.89 -0.14
CA PRO A 150 17.50 3.94 -0.66
C PRO A 150 17.55 2.63 0.13
N CYS A 151 17.20 2.65 1.42
CA CYS A 151 17.14 1.45 2.25
C CYS A 151 15.94 0.58 1.89
N SER A 152 14.75 1.17 1.70
CA SER A 152 13.57 0.42 1.27
C SER A 152 13.82 -0.26 -0.08
N VAL A 153 14.39 0.47 -1.05
CA VAL A 153 14.75 -0.08 -2.38
C VAL A 153 15.69 -1.27 -2.25
N ARG A 154 16.78 -1.15 -1.49
CA ARG A 154 17.76 -2.23 -1.30
C ARG A 154 17.13 -3.48 -0.67
N GLN A 155 16.22 -3.32 0.27
CA GLN A 155 15.53 -4.44 0.93
C GLN A 155 14.58 -5.15 -0.04
N ILE A 156 13.82 -4.39 -0.83
CA ILE A 156 12.93 -4.93 -1.86
C ILE A 156 13.73 -5.71 -2.91
N GLU A 157 14.83 -5.14 -3.42
CA GLU A 157 15.74 -5.82 -4.35
C GLU A 157 16.30 -7.11 -3.75
N TYR A 158 16.70 -7.07 -2.48
CA TYR A 158 17.23 -8.23 -1.76
C TYR A 158 16.21 -9.36 -1.66
N VAL A 159 14.98 -9.04 -1.27
CA VAL A 159 13.91 -10.04 -1.10
C VAL A 159 13.50 -10.60 -2.46
N LEU A 160 13.21 -9.76 -3.46
CA LEU A 160 12.82 -10.20 -4.80
C LEU A 160 13.92 -11.05 -5.46
N GLY A 161 15.18 -10.63 -5.37
CA GLY A 161 16.31 -11.40 -5.89
C GLY A 161 16.42 -12.79 -5.27
N ARG A 162 16.02 -12.97 -4.01
CA ARG A 162 15.99 -14.27 -3.33
C ARG A 162 14.76 -15.11 -3.67
N LYS A 163 13.63 -14.50 -3.98
CA LYS A 163 12.43 -15.23 -4.46
C LYS A 163 12.68 -15.84 -5.84
N GLY A 164 13.53 -15.20 -6.64
CA GLY A 164 14.04 -15.73 -7.90
C GLY A 164 13.05 -15.57 -9.06
N GLN A 165 13.45 -16.11 -10.22
CA GLN A 165 12.83 -15.78 -11.51
C GLN A 165 11.32 -16.02 -11.57
N GLN A 166 10.87 -17.13 -10.99
CA GLN A 166 9.46 -17.50 -10.99
C GLN A 166 8.55 -16.48 -10.30
N CYS A 167 9.09 -15.65 -9.40
CA CYS A 167 8.33 -14.65 -8.66
C CYS A 167 8.15 -13.32 -9.40
N TRP A 168 9.10 -12.94 -10.27
CA TRP A 168 9.04 -11.67 -10.98
C TRP A 168 8.84 -11.81 -12.50
N ASP A 169 8.70 -13.04 -13.00
CA ASP A 169 8.25 -13.29 -14.37
C ASP A 169 6.81 -12.79 -14.55
N VAL A 170 6.62 -11.88 -15.52
CA VAL A 170 5.30 -11.29 -15.78
C VAL A 170 4.40 -12.33 -16.44
N ALA A 171 3.49 -12.93 -15.66
CA ALA A 171 2.58 -13.96 -16.13
C ALA A 171 1.24 -13.41 -16.67
N SER A 172 0.92 -12.14 -16.42
CA SER A 172 -0.38 -11.55 -16.77
C SER A 172 -0.25 -10.08 -17.18
N GLY A 173 -1.17 -9.66 -18.06
CA GLY A 173 -1.33 -8.25 -18.44
C GLY A 173 -2.13 -7.48 -17.39
N GLY A 174 -1.91 -6.17 -17.35
CA GLY A 174 -2.54 -5.28 -16.39
C GLY A 174 -3.82 -4.68 -16.92
N TYR A 175 -4.73 -4.36 -15.99
CA TYR A 175 -5.88 -3.52 -16.29
C TYR A 175 -5.52 -2.04 -16.12
N ASN A 176 -5.74 -1.25 -17.16
CA ASN A 176 -5.75 0.20 -17.08
C ASN A 176 -7.20 0.67 -16.93
N MET A 177 -7.57 1.09 -15.73
CA MET A 177 -8.94 1.51 -15.40
C MET A 177 -9.26 2.96 -15.82
N SER A 178 -8.23 3.79 -16.02
CA SER A 178 -8.39 5.21 -16.36
C SER A 178 -7.22 5.71 -17.20
N THR A 179 -7.50 6.63 -18.11
CA THR A 179 -6.49 7.39 -18.87
C THR A 179 -6.14 8.72 -18.20
N GLN A 180 -6.84 9.09 -17.12
CA GLN A 180 -6.61 10.30 -16.34
C GLN A 180 -5.85 9.99 -15.05
N TYR A 181 -4.82 10.78 -14.76
CA TYR A 181 -4.12 10.72 -13.49
C TYR A 181 -4.95 11.34 -12.37
N PRO A 182 -4.81 10.88 -11.10
CA PRO A 182 -5.52 11.47 -9.96
C PRO A 182 -5.28 12.97 -9.77
N GLY A 183 -4.17 13.51 -10.29
CA GLY A 183 -3.87 14.94 -10.32
C GLY A 183 -4.60 15.74 -11.42
N ASN A 184 -5.50 15.12 -12.19
CA ASN A 184 -6.32 15.84 -13.16
C ASN A 184 -7.21 16.88 -12.44
N LYS A 185 -7.30 18.11 -12.99
CA LYS A 185 -8.05 19.21 -12.37
C LYS A 185 -9.51 18.84 -12.06
N ASP A 186 -10.19 18.12 -12.92
CA ASP A 186 -11.59 17.74 -12.71
C ASP A 186 -11.75 16.80 -11.50
N ILE A 187 -10.79 15.89 -11.31
CA ILE A 187 -10.72 15.00 -10.15
C ILE A 187 -10.42 15.80 -8.88
N ILE A 188 -9.45 16.72 -8.93
CA ILE A 188 -9.11 17.56 -7.77
C ILE A 188 -10.27 18.48 -7.39
N ASP A 189 -10.95 19.10 -8.36
CA ASP A 189 -12.14 19.92 -8.11
C ASP A 189 -13.27 19.09 -7.47
N ALA A 190 -13.46 17.84 -7.90
CA ALA A 190 -14.41 16.93 -7.27
C ALA A 190 -14.02 16.62 -5.81
N ILE A 191 -12.75 16.30 -5.55
CA ILE A 191 -12.23 16.07 -4.19
C ILE A 191 -12.46 17.31 -3.32
N CYS A 192 -12.10 18.51 -3.79
CA CYS A 192 -12.27 19.74 -3.04
C CYS A 192 -13.74 19.99 -2.66
N LYS A 193 -14.68 19.77 -3.59
CA LYS A 193 -16.12 19.91 -3.34
C LYS A 193 -16.63 18.88 -2.33
N THR A 194 -16.13 17.64 -2.37
CA THR A 194 -16.48 16.60 -1.41
C THR A 194 -15.96 16.93 -0.01
N VAL A 195 -14.73 17.44 0.11
CA VAL A 195 -14.10 17.77 1.40
C VAL A 195 -14.68 19.06 2.00
N TYR A 196 -15.07 20.03 1.18
CA TYR A 196 -15.58 21.33 1.60
C TYR A 196 -16.97 21.64 1.00
N PRO A 197 -18.01 20.89 1.38
CA PRO A 197 -19.34 21.00 0.76
C PRO A 197 -19.98 22.38 0.93
N ASP A 198 -19.67 23.08 2.03
CA ASP A 198 -20.27 24.37 2.39
C ASP A 198 -19.44 25.58 1.90
N LYS A 199 -18.40 25.35 1.08
CA LYS A 199 -17.52 26.42 0.60
C LYS A 199 -17.48 26.44 -0.92
N GLN A 200 -17.32 27.63 -1.49
CA GLN A 200 -16.85 27.75 -2.87
C GLN A 200 -15.35 27.48 -2.88
N VAL A 201 -14.95 26.45 -3.61
CA VAL A 201 -13.57 25.98 -3.73
C VAL A 201 -13.16 25.88 -5.18
N GLU A 202 -11.89 26.19 -5.45
CA GLU A 202 -11.26 26.05 -6.75
C GLU A 202 -9.88 25.40 -6.54
N SER A 203 -9.52 24.45 -7.41
CA SER A 203 -8.19 23.84 -7.38
C SER A 203 -7.20 24.53 -8.32
N GLU A 204 -5.96 24.68 -7.86
CA GLU A 204 -4.84 25.16 -8.66
C GLU A 204 -3.71 24.12 -8.68
N MET A 205 -3.16 23.85 -9.87
CA MET A 205 -2.03 22.94 -10.05
C MET A 205 -0.71 23.66 -9.76
N VAL A 206 -0.05 23.32 -8.66
CA VAL A 206 1.25 23.89 -8.29
C VAL A 206 2.39 22.99 -8.75
N ARG A 207 3.35 23.53 -9.51
CA ARG A 207 4.55 22.78 -9.93
C ARG A 207 5.55 22.68 -8.78
N HIS A 208 5.88 21.45 -8.36
CA HIS A 208 6.91 21.22 -7.35
C HIS A 208 8.29 21.03 -8.00
N PRO A 209 9.38 21.66 -7.51
CA PRO A 209 10.71 21.57 -8.10
C PRO A 209 11.28 20.14 -8.22
N LEU A 210 10.89 19.25 -7.30
CA LEU A 210 11.31 17.84 -7.30
C LEU A 210 10.58 16.97 -8.33
N PHE A 211 9.46 17.43 -8.90
CA PHE A 211 8.68 16.71 -9.89
C PHE A 211 8.65 17.49 -11.20
N THR A 212 9.78 17.53 -11.91
CA THR A 212 9.77 17.96 -13.31
C THR A 212 9.15 16.83 -14.13
N ALA A 213 7.93 17.04 -14.62
CA ALA A 213 7.29 16.13 -15.56
C ALA A 213 8.15 15.99 -16.82
N THR A 214 9.02 14.98 -16.87
CA THR A 214 9.51 14.47 -18.16
C THR A 214 8.36 13.68 -18.76
N GLN A 215 7.51 14.37 -19.51
CA GLN A 215 6.62 13.76 -20.48
C GLN A 215 7.50 13.17 -21.60
N LYS A 216 8.17 12.05 -21.32
CA LYS A 216 8.73 11.22 -22.39
C LYS A 216 7.57 10.39 -22.92
N ASN A 217 6.91 10.92 -23.95
CA ASN A 217 6.16 10.09 -24.88
C ASN A 217 7.07 8.94 -25.32
N ARG A 218 6.79 7.73 -24.85
CA ARG A 218 7.17 6.51 -25.55
C ARG A 218 5.88 5.73 -25.77
N ILE A 219 5.55 5.67 -27.05
CA ILE A 219 4.66 4.68 -27.68
C ILE A 219 5.27 3.30 -27.43
#